data_AF-V4T339-F1
#
_entry.id   AF-V4T339-F1
#
_cell.length_a   1.000
_cell.length_b   1.000
_cell.length_c   1.000
_cell.angle_alpha   90.00
_cell.angle_beta   90.00
_cell.angle_gamma   90.00
#
_symmetry.space_group_name_H-M   'P 1'
#
loop_
_entity.id
_entity.type
_entity.pdbx_description
1 polymer ?
#
loop_
_entity_poly.entity_id
_entity_poly.type
_entity_poly.pdbx_seq_one_letter_code
_entity_poly.pdbx_strand_id
1 'polypeptide(L)'
;YVSCDKKSTFAVHETSHSSFHNAAVVKWSNLMDPSRHIDKRMNSQSLKQVLENRLQLKTSIVPTKRLAKQTCAFRGHDESVSSLNCENFIELIKLLATMNEEINKELLNILANKVQQKIQEEIGDAKFCILVDEALDEFHKEQMTIIFRYVDCDGFIRERFFEVICNALVRYNLLVENLRGKGYYGVSNMSGEWNRLQSLFLNDCPYAYLITL
;
A
#
# COMPACT_ATOMS: atom_id res chain seq x y z
N TYR A 1 65.50 55.82 -0.29
CA TYR A 1 64.17 55.24 -0.59
C TYR A 1 64.37 53.76 -0.84
N VAL A 2 64.01 52.90 0.10
CA VAL A 2 64.09 51.43 -0.06
C VAL A 2 62.75 50.99 -0.65
N SER A 3 62.71 50.40 -1.85
CA SER A 3 61.48 49.84 -2.41
C SER A 3 61.10 48.60 -1.60
N CYS A 4 59.86 48.57 -1.13
CA CYS A 4 59.31 47.43 -0.42
C CYS A 4 58.60 46.52 -1.44
N ASP A 5 59.36 45.66 -2.12
CA ASP A 5 58.82 44.66 -3.07
C ASP A 5 58.37 43.37 -2.36
N LYS A 6 57.76 43.48 -1.18
CA LYS A 6 57.05 42.36 -0.54
C LYS A 6 55.56 42.55 -0.79
N LYS A 7 54.99 41.76 -1.71
CA LYS A 7 53.54 41.62 -1.82
C LYS A 7 52.99 41.36 -0.42
N SER A 8 52.03 42.18 0.01
CA SER A 8 51.43 42.03 1.32
C SER A 8 50.87 40.61 1.45
N THR A 9 50.96 40.02 2.65
CA THR A 9 50.40 38.71 2.95
C THR A 9 48.91 38.63 2.58
N PHE A 10 48.23 39.78 2.66
CA PHE A 10 46.86 39.98 2.22
C PHE A 10 46.66 39.80 0.71
N ALA A 11 47.52 40.40 -0.13
CA ALA A 11 47.45 40.25 -1.58
C ALA A 11 47.71 38.81 -2.04
N VAL A 12 48.59 38.07 -1.33
CA VAL A 12 48.82 36.63 -1.59
C VAL A 12 47.61 35.80 -1.18
N HIS A 13 46.93 36.16 -0.09
CA HIS A 13 45.72 35.50 0.39
C HIS A 13 44.51 35.69 -0.54
N GLU A 14 44.34 36.87 -1.15
CA GLU A 14 43.27 37.13 -2.14
C GLU A 14 43.51 36.42 -3.47
N THR A 15 44.75 36.40 -3.96
CA THR A 15 45.07 35.90 -5.31
C THR A 15 45.42 34.41 -5.37
N SER A 16 45.69 33.76 -4.23
CA SER A 16 46.07 32.34 -4.21
C SER A 16 44.84 31.43 -4.36
N HIS A 17 44.80 30.65 -5.44
CA HIS A 17 43.73 29.68 -5.75
C HIS A 17 43.49 28.62 -4.66
N SER A 18 44.43 28.43 -3.73
CA SER A 18 44.35 27.45 -2.64
C SER A 18 44.08 28.06 -1.26
N SER A 19 43.80 29.37 -1.16
CA SER A 19 43.54 30.00 0.14
C SER A 19 42.17 29.58 0.70
N PHE A 20 42.11 29.39 2.02
CA PHE A 20 40.85 29.15 2.74
C PHE A 20 39.80 30.24 2.46
N HIS A 21 40.25 31.46 2.19
CA HIS A 21 39.39 32.56 1.80
C HIS A 21 38.77 32.37 0.43
N ASN A 22 39.52 31.96 -0.60
CA ASN A 22 38.91 31.69 -1.90
C ASN A 22 37.91 30.54 -1.83
N ALA A 23 38.18 29.51 -1.02
CA ALA A 23 37.21 28.46 -0.74
C ALA A 23 35.96 29.00 0.00
N ALA A 24 36.12 29.91 0.96
CA ALA A 24 35.01 30.54 1.67
C ALA A 24 34.19 31.47 0.77
N VAL A 25 34.84 32.25 -0.09
CA VAL A 25 34.22 33.14 -1.07
C VAL A 25 33.43 32.33 -2.10
N VAL A 26 33.97 31.20 -2.58
CA VAL A 26 33.25 30.28 -3.47
C VAL A 26 32.05 29.63 -2.76
N LYS A 27 32.19 29.23 -1.48
CA LYS A 27 31.05 28.71 -0.70
C LYS A 27 29.98 29.77 -0.49
N TRP A 28 30.36 31.01 -0.19
CA TRP A 28 29.45 32.12 -0.04
C TRP A 28 28.75 32.47 -1.35
N SER A 29 29.48 32.54 -2.47
CA SER A 29 28.88 32.80 -3.78
C SER A 29 27.91 31.69 -4.20
N ASN A 30 28.24 30.43 -3.92
CA ASN A 30 27.34 29.29 -4.12
C ASN A 30 26.09 29.35 -3.24
N LEU A 31 26.21 29.82 -1.99
CA LEU A 31 25.09 29.99 -1.07
C LEU A 31 24.17 31.13 -1.51
N MET A 32 24.75 32.20 -2.06
CA MET A 32 24.01 33.37 -2.55
C MET A 32 23.34 33.15 -3.91
N ASP A 33 23.73 32.12 -4.66
CA ASP A 33 23.10 31.72 -5.91
C ASP A 33 21.76 30.98 -5.64
N PRO A 34 20.60 31.61 -5.86
CA PRO A 34 19.30 31.00 -5.55
C PRO A 34 18.98 29.80 -6.43
N SER A 35 19.67 29.64 -7.58
CA SER A 35 19.48 28.49 -8.48
C SER A 35 20.06 27.20 -7.90
N ARG A 36 21.02 27.30 -6.98
CA ARG A 36 21.67 26.17 -6.32
C ARG A 36 21.00 25.74 -5.02
N HIS A 37 20.01 26.49 -4.56
CA HIS A 37 19.28 26.17 -3.34
C HIS A 37 18.58 24.81 -3.47
N ILE A 38 18.50 24.09 -2.34
CA ILE A 38 18.06 22.68 -2.32
C ILE A 38 16.61 22.57 -2.80
N ASP A 39 15.74 23.47 -2.35
CA ASP A 39 14.35 23.60 -2.80
C ASP A 39 14.25 23.81 -4.32
N LYS A 40 15.07 24.69 -4.90
CA LYS A 40 15.08 24.90 -6.36
C LYS A 40 15.59 23.69 -7.12
N ARG A 41 16.64 23.02 -6.63
CA ARG A 41 17.15 21.77 -7.22
C ARG A 41 16.19 20.60 -7.08
N MET A 42 15.45 20.51 -5.96
CA MET A 42 14.42 19.49 -5.76
C MET A 42 13.21 19.76 -6.65
N ASN A 43 12.80 21.02 -6.81
CA ASN A 43 11.70 21.43 -7.68
C ASN A 43 12.07 21.43 -9.17
N SER A 44 13.35 21.52 -9.52
CA SER A 44 13.84 21.43 -10.91
C SER A 44 14.04 19.99 -11.38
N GLN A 45 13.76 18.98 -10.54
CA GLN A 45 13.87 17.60 -10.98
C GLN A 45 12.84 17.31 -12.07
N SER A 46 13.30 16.69 -13.15
CA SER A 46 12.40 16.22 -14.19
C SER A 46 11.41 15.21 -13.62
N LEU A 47 10.15 15.24 -14.08
CA LEU A 47 9.13 14.25 -13.75
C LEU A 47 9.64 12.81 -13.96
N LYS A 48 10.48 12.60 -14.99
CA LYS A 48 11.12 11.31 -15.25
C LYS A 48 11.99 10.84 -14.07
N GLN A 49 12.83 11.73 -13.53
CA GLN A 49 13.69 11.42 -12.39
C GLN A 49 12.87 11.13 -11.12
N VAL A 50 11.80 11.89 -10.90
CA VAL A 50 10.90 11.68 -9.75
C VAL A 50 10.23 10.29 -9.84
N LEU A 51 9.78 9.90 -11.02
CA LEU A 51 9.18 8.58 -11.25
C LEU A 51 10.18 7.45 -11.06
N GLU A 52 11.40 7.57 -11.59
CA GLU A 52 12.48 6.59 -11.39
C GLU A 52 12.85 6.44 -9.91
N ASN A 53 13.01 7.55 -9.18
CA ASN A 53 13.31 7.54 -7.75
C ASN A 53 12.19 6.87 -6.94
N ARG A 54 10.92 7.15 -7.29
CA ARG A 54 9.76 6.50 -6.65
C ARG A 54 9.75 4.99 -6.89
N LEU A 55 10.08 4.56 -8.11
CA LEU A 55 10.17 3.14 -8.44
C LEU A 55 11.26 2.46 -7.60
N GLN A 56 12.47 3.04 -7.52
CA GLN A 56 13.58 2.52 -6.71
C GLN A 56 13.21 2.39 -5.22
N LEU A 57 12.56 3.41 -4.67
CA LEU A 57 12.08 3.40 -3.29
C LEU A 57 11.04 2.30 -3.07
N LYS A 58 10.03 2.19 -3.95
CA LYS A 58 8.99 1.16 -3.87
C LYS A 58 9.60 -0.25 -3.91
N THR A 59 10.54 -0.49 -4.81
CA THR A 59 11.24 -1.78 -4.97
C THR A 59 12.05 -2.17 -3.73
N SER A 60 12.53 -1.22 -2.94
CA SER A 60 13.27 -1.50 -1.69
C SER A 60 12.37 -1.64 -0.47
N ILE A 61 11.30 -0.83 -0.39
CA ILE A 61 10.39 -0.80 0.75
C ILE A 61 9.50 -2.05 0.80
N VAL A 62 9.00 -2.51 -0.35
CA VAL A 62 8.06 -3.64 -0.38
C VAL A 62 8.68 -4.95 0.14
N PRO A 63 9.86 -5.38 -0.31
CA PRO A 63 10.54 -6.56 0.25
C PRO A 63 10.84 -6.40 1.74
N THR A 64 11.31 -5.20 2.15
CA THR A 64 11.62 -4.90 3.55
C THR A 64 10.41 -5.07 4.46
N LYS A 65 9.26 -4.50 4.07
CA LYS A 65 8.01 -4.62 4.81
C LYS A 65 7.55 -6.08 4.90
N ARG A 66 7.69 -6.84 3.80
CA ARG A 66 7.27 -8.26 3.76
C ARG A 66 8.11 -9.12 4.70
N LEU A 67 9.42 -9.00 4.63
CA LEU A 67 10.35 -9.76 5.48
C LEU A 67 10.15 -9.42 6.96
N ALA A 68 10.04 -8.13 7.29
CA ALA A 68 9.76 -7.69 8.65
C ALA A 68 8.42 -8.24 9.18
N LYS A 69 7.35 -8.19 8.39
CA LYS A 69 6.02 -8.70 8.77
C LYS A 69 6.02 -10.21 9.02
N GLN A 70 6.85 -10.96 8.29
CA GLN A 70 6.95 -12.42 8.42
C GLN A 70 8.08 -12.85 9.38
N THR A 71 8.77 -11.90 10.02
CA THR A 71 9.97 -12.17 10.84
C THR A 71 11.04 -12.99 10.12
N CYS A 72 11.13 -12.83 8.79
CA CYS A 72 12.13 -13.49 7.96
C CYS A 72 13.43 -12.71 7.95
N ALA A 73 14.56 -13.42 7.94
CA ALA A 73 15.87 -12.81 7.75
C ALA A 73 15.95 -12.11 6.37
N PHE A 74 16.55 -10.92 6.36
CA PHE A 74 16.81 -10.18 5.13
C PHE A 74 17.86 -10.87 4.24
N ARG A 75 18.85 -11.45 4.91
CA ARG A 75 19.95 -12.19 4.30
C ARG A 75 19.65 -13.68 4.31
N GLY A 76 20.05 -14.34 3.23
CA GLY A 76 20.10 -15.80 3.12
C GLY A 76 21.51 -16.31 3.41
N HIS A 77 21.76 -17.60 3.14
CA HIS A 77 23.08 -18.20 3.31
C HIS A 77 24.04 -17.91 2.15
N ASP A 78 23.53 -17.44 1.00
CA ASP A 78 24.29 -17.20 -0.22
C ASP A 78 23.89 -15.87 -0.88
N GLU A 79 24.87 -14.96 -1.05
CA GLU A 79 24.71 -13.64 -1.68
C GLU A 79 25.04 -13.66 -3.19
N SER A 80 25.45 -14.80 -3.74
CA SER A 80 25.83 -14.88 -5.14
C SER A 80 24.62 -14.66 -6.06
N VAL A 81 24.81 -13.82 -7.07
CA VAL A 81 23.75 -13.41 -8.01
C VAL A 81 23.21 -14.59 -8.83
N SER A 82 24.03 -15.63 -9.01
CA SER A 82 23.77 -16.86 -9.79
C SER A 82 23.14 -18.01 -8.98
N SER A 83 22.97 -17.88 -7.67
CA SER A 83 22.38 -18.96 -6.87
C SER A 83 20.88 -19.09 -7.13
N LEU A 84 20.40 -20.34 -7.11
CA LEU A 84 18.98 -20.67 -7.25
C LEU A 84 18.16 -20.31 -5.99
N ASN A 85 18.84 -20.04 -4.87
CA ASN A 85 18.26 -19.69 -3.58
C ASN A 85 19.12 -18.57 -2.95
N CYS A 86 19.17 -17.43 -3.63
CA CYS A 86 19.88 -16.23 -3.17
C CYS A 86 19.11 -15.57 -2.02
N GLU A 87 19.78 -14.71 -1.23
CA GLU A 87 19.18 -13.93 -0.15
C GLU A 87 17.71 -13.52 -0.40
N ASN A 88 16.85 -13.72 0.62
CA ASN A 88 15.40 -13.47 0.53
C ASN A 88 15.06 -12.06 0.00
N PHE A 89 15.87 -11.05 0.33
CA PHE A 89 15.68 -9.69 -0.16
C PHE A 89 15.95 -9.56 -1.67
N ILE A 90 17.03 -10.16 -2.17
CA ILE A 90 17.39 -10.14 -3.60
C ILE A 90 16.36 -10.93 -4.41
N GLU A 91 15.92 -12.08 -3.88
CA GLU A 91 14.90 -12.90 -4.54
C GLU A 91 13.57 -12.15 -4.67
N LEU A 92 13.15 -11.44 -3.63
CA LEU A 92 11.97 -10.57 -3.69
C LEU A 92 12.14 -9.41 -4.67
N ILE A 93 13.32 -8.79 -4.76
CA ILE A 93 13.58 -7.74 -5.77
C ILE A 93 13.52 -8.32 -7.19
N LYS A 94 14.14 -9.50 -7.42
CA LYS A 94 14.08 -10.20 -8.72
C LYS A 94 12.63 -10.51 -9.10
N LEU A 95 11.83 -11.00 -8.14
CA LEU A 95 10.41 -11.28 -8.34
C LEU A 95 9.61 -10.01 -8.63
N LEU A 96 9.86 -8.90 -7.93
CA LEU A 96 9.22 -7.62 -8.23
C LEU A 96 9.63 -7.06 -9.60
N ALA A 97 10.88 -7.28 -10.03
CA ALA A 97 11.39 -6.84 -11.32
C ALA A 97 10.83 -7.67 -12.49
N THR A 98 10.51 -8.95 -12.28
CA THR A 98 9.89 -9.82 -13.30
C THR A 98 8.37 -9.70 -13.34
N MET A 99 7.74 -9.22 -12.27
CA MET A 99 6.30 -9.02 -12.20
C MET A 99 5.84 -7.75 -12.92
N ASN A 100 5.09 -7.89 -14.01
CA ASN A 100 4.33 -6.80 -14.63
C ASN A 100 3.14 -6.40 -13.74
N GLU A 101 2.83 -5.11 -13.60
CA GLU A 101 1.65 -4.62 -12.89
C GLU A 101 0.34 -5.21 -13.45
N GLU A 102 0.29 -5.47 -14.76
CA GLU A 102 -0.88 -6.12 -15.40
C GLU A 102 -1.01 -7.58 -14.95
N ILE A 103 0.10 -8.34 -14.95
CA ILE A 103 0.15 -9.73 -14.48
C ILE A 103 -0.23 -9.81 -12.99
N ASN A 104 0.20 -8.85 -12.17
CA ASN A 104 -0.18 -8.79 -10.76
C ASN A 104 -1.67 -8.58 -10.55
N LYS A 105 -2.28 -7.67 -11.32
CA LYS A 105 -3.74 -7.43 -11.27
C LYS A 105 -4.49 -8.67 -11.73
N GLU A 106 -4.04 -9.29 -12.82
CA GLU A 106 -4.65 -10.51 -13.35
C GLU A 106 -4.53 -11.68 -12.37
N LEU A 107 -3.36 -11.90 -11.77
CA LEU A 107 -3.15 -12.93 -10.77
C LEU A 107 -4.01 -12.70 -9.53
N LEU A 108 -4.09 -11.45 -9.04
CA LEU A 108 -4.95 -11.10 -7.91
C LEU A 108 -6.41 -11.38 -8.23
N ASN A 109 -6.86 -11.06 -9.44
CA ASN A 109 -8.21 -11.35 -9.90
C ASN A 109 -8.46 -12.86 -10.00
N ILE A 110 -7.51 -13.64 -10.52
CA ILE A 110 -7.62 -15.11 -10.59
C ILE A 110 -7.69 -15.71 -9.18
N LEU A 111 -6.85 -15.24 -8.25
CA LEU A 111 -6.84 -15.73 -6.87
C LEU A 111 -8.14 -15.35 -6.15
N ALA A 112 -8.61 -14.12 -6.30
CA ALA A 112 -9.90 -13.67 -5.78
C ALA A 112 -11.03 -14.54 -6.31
N ASN A 113 -11.09 -14.75 -7.64
CA ASN A 113 -12.09 -15.62 -8.27
C ASN A 113 -12.03 -17.06 -7.75
N LYS A 114 -10.83 -17.63 -7.54
CA LYS A 114 -10.69 -18.98 -6.97
C LYS A 114 -11.19 -19.07 -5.53
N VAL A 115 -10.86 -18.10 -4.69
CA VAL A 115 -11.36 -18.04 -3.30
C VAL A 115 -12.89 -17.90 -3.31
N GLN A 116 -13.44 -17.05 -4.17
CA GLN A 116 -14.87 -16.85 -4.33
C GLN A 116 -15.58 -18.12 -4.78
N GLN A 117 -15.08 -18.79 -5.83
CA GLN A 117 -15.59 -20.09 -6.28
C GLN A 117 -15.56 -21.11 -5.16
N LYS A 118 -14.47 -21.15 -4.39
CA LYS A 118 -14.37 -22.11 -3.29
C LYS A 118 -15.43 -21.86 -2.21
N ILE A 119 -15.67 -20.60 -1.85
CA ILE A 119 -16.70 -20.25 -0.88
C ILE A 119 -18.10 -20.53 -1.44
N GLN A 120 -18.34 -20.28 -2.73
CA GLN A 120 -19.60 -20.65 -3.39
C GLN A 120 -19.84 -22.17 -3.37
N GLU A 121 -18.81 -22.98 -3.64
CA GLU A 121 -18.89 -24.44 -3.53
C GLU A 121 -19.14 -24.89 -2.08
N GLU A 122 -18.50 -24.25 -1.09
CA GLU A 122 -18.69 -24.56 0.33
C GLU A 122 -20.13 -24.25 0.80
N ILE A 123 -20.71 -23.14 0.32
CA ILE A 123 -22.08 -22.76 0.64
C ILE A 123 -23.07 -23.64 -0.14
N GLY A 124 -22.84 -23.85 -1.44
CA GLY A 124 -23.76 -24.56 -2.33
C GLY A 124 -25.19 -24.00 -2.25
N ASP A 125 -26.17 -24.88 -2.03
CA ASP A 125 -27.58 -24.53 -1.84
C ASP A 125 -27.95 -24.27 -0.36
N ALA A 126 -26.95 -24.22 0.52
CA ALA A 126 -27.18 -23.99 1.94
C ALA A 126 -27.79 -22.60 2.17
N LYS A 127 -28.61 -22.51 3.21
CA LYS A 127 -29.14 -21.24 3.68
C LYS A 127 -28.05 -20.50 4.43
N PHE A 128 -27.87 -19.22 4.12
CA PHE A 128 -26.82 -18.40 4.72
C PHE A 128 -27.39 -17.07 5.24
N CYS A 129 -26.61 -16.42 6.11
CA CYS A 129 -26.83 -15.06 6.56
C CYS A 129 -25.58 -14.22 6.30
N ILE A 130 -25.79 -12.93 6.08
CA ILE A 130 -24.71 -11.96 5.89
C ILE A 130 -24.57 -11.17 7.18
N LEU A 131 -23.36 -11.07 7.70
CA LEU A 131 -23.02 -10.11 8.74
C LEU A 131 -22.20 -8.99 8.11
N VAL A 132 -22.47 -7.77 8.53
CA VAL A 132 -21.72 -6.58 8.13
C VAL A 132 -21.05 -6.04 9.38
N ASP A 133 -19.72 -5.95 9.32
CA ASP A 133 -18.88 -5.38 10.35
C ASP A 133 -18.28 -4.05 9.87
N GLU A 134 -18.21 -3.06 10.74
CA GLU A 134 -17.69 -1.73 10.42
C GLU A 134 -16.36 -1.50 11.14
N ALA A 135 -15.31 -1.18 10.38
CA ALA A 135 -13.99 -0.86 10.90
C ALA A 135 -13.51 0.47 10.32
N LEU A 136 -12.81 1.28 11.13
CA LEU A 136 -12.15 2.49 10.64
C LEU A 136 -10.78 2.14 10.04
N ASP A 137 -10.46 2.72 8.90
CA ASP A 137 -9.14 2.59 8.28
C ASP A 137 -8.11 3.59 8.82
N GLU A 138 -6.87 3.49 8.32
CA GLU A 138 -5.75 4.39 8.66
C GLU A 138 -6.06 5.88 8.38
N PHE A 139 -7.09 6.18 7.58
CA PHE A 139 -7.57 7.52 7.25
C PHE A 139 -8.90 7.89 7.93
N HIS A 140 -9.33 7.09 8.92
CA HIS A 140 -10.57 7.28 9.68
C HIS A 140 -11.82 7.24 8.78
N LYS A 141 -11.75 6.48 7.69
CA LYS A 141 -12.91 6.17 6.86
C LYS A 141 -13.51 4.85 7.30
N GLU A 142 -14.83 4.82 7.37
CA GLU A 142 -15.61 3.62 7.64
C GLU A 142 -15.45 2.63 6.49
N GLN A 143 -14.96 1.44 6.80
CA GLN A 143 -14.81 0.30 5.90
C GLN A 143 -15.72 -0.82 6.39
N MET A 144 -16.62 -1.28 5.53
CA MET A 144 -17.56 -2.35 5.88
C MET A 144 -17.07 -3.69 5.38
N THR A 145 -16.96 -4.70 6.24
CA THR A 145 -16.59 -6.06 5.89
C THR A 145 -17.83 -6.95 5.84
N ILE A 146 -17.99 -7.72 4.76
CA ILE A 146 -19.00 -8.79 4.68
C ILE A 146 -18.45 -10.09 5.24
N ILE A 147 -19.24 -10.72 6.10
CA ILE A 147 -19.02 -12.06 6.62
C ILE A 147 -20.21 -12.93 6.21
N PHE A 148 -19.96 -14.02 5.51
CA PHE A 148 -20.96 -15.05 5.28
C PHE A 148 -20.98 -16.00 6.46
N ARG A 149 -22.13 -16.16 7.11
CA ARG A 149 -22.37 -17.16 8.14
C ARG A 149 -23.37 -18.20 7.63
N TYR A 150 -22.94 -19.46 7.55
CA TYR A 150 -23.75 -20.57 7.05
C TYR A 150 -23.50 -21.83 7.89
N VAL A 151 -24.32 -22.86 7.69
CA VAL A 151 -24.15 -24.17 8.32
C VAL A 151 -23.58 -25.12 7.27
N ASP A 152 -22.45 -25.76 7.56
CA ASP A 152 -21.82 -26.71 6.64
C ASP A 152 -22.55 -28.07 6.62
N CYS A 153 -22.09 -28.98 5.77
CA CYS A 153 -22.67 -30.33 5.65
C CYS A 153 -22.53 -31.17 6.93
N ASP A 154 -21.61 -30.79 7.82
CA ASP A 154 -21.38 -31.45 9.10
C ASP A 154 -22.23 -30.84 10.23
N GLY A 155 -23.03 -29.81 9.92
CA GLY A 155 -23.91 -29.13 10.87
C GLY A 155 -23.22 -28.04 11.70
N PHE A 156 -21.98 -27.65 11.38
CA PHE A 156 -21.25 -26.61 12.07
C PHE A 156 -21.49 -25.23 11.44
N ILE A 157 -21.58 -24.21 12.30
CA ILE A 157 -21.60 -22.82 11.85
C ILE A 157 -20.21 -22.46 11.31
N ARG A 158 -20.16 -21.99 10.07
CA ARG A 158 -18.96 -21.47 9.41
C ARG A 158 -19.11 -19.99 9.12
N GLU A 159 -18.02 -19.26 9.28
CA GLU A 159 -17.92 -17.84 8.95
C GLU A 159 -16.79 -17.63 7.95
N ARG A 160 -17.10 -16.97 6.83
CA ARG A 160 -16.13 -16.64 5.78
C ARG A 160 -16.12 -15.14 5.55
N PHE A 161 -14.99 -14.50 5.84
CA PHE A 161 -14.73 -13.10 5.49
C PHE A 161 -14.57 -12.98 3.98
N PHE A 162 -15.26 -12.02 3.39
CA PHE A 162 -15.36 -11.95 1.94
C PHE A 162 -14.71 -10.70 1.35
N GLU A 163 -15.05 -9.50 1.83
CA GLU A 163 -14.46 -8.26 1.31
C GLU A 163 -14.83 -7.02 2.13
N VAL A 164 -14.01 -5.96 1.99
CA VAL A 164 -14.37 -4.58 2.36
C VAL A 164 -15.20 -3.98 1.22
N ILE A 165 -16.48 -3.70 1.45
CA ILE A 165 -17.46 -3.34 0.41
C ILE A 165 -17.22 -1.93 -0.13
N CYS A 166 -17.10 -1.83 -1.45
CA CYS A 166 -17.87 -0.83 -2.21
C CYS A 166 -18.71 -1.42 -3.37
N ASN A 167 -18.66 -2.73 -3.69
CA ASN A 167 -19.41 -3.29 -4.84
C ASN A 167 -19.66 -4.82 -4.80
N ALA A 168 -19.70 -5.40 -3.60
CA ALA A 168 -19.71 -6.85 -3.40
C ALA A 168 -20.92 -7.57 -4.04
N LEU A 169 -22.15 -7.24 -3.63
CA LEU A 169 -23.31 -8.09 -3.92
C LEU A 169 -23.60 -8.34 -5.40
N VAL A 170 -23.41 -7.33 -6.26
CA VAL A 170 -23.71 -7.41 -7.70
C VAL A 170 -22.78 -8.39 -8.43
N ARG A 171 -21.60 -8.68 -7.87
CA ARG A 171 -20.60 -9.55 -8.51
C ARG A 171 -20.79 -11.04 -8.22
N TYR A 172 -21.58 -11.41 -7.21
CA TYR A 172 -21.38 -12.71 -6.57
C TYR A 172 -22.31 -13.84 -7.00
N ASN A 173 -23.27 -13.61 -7.90
CA ASN A 173 -24.19 -14.63 -8.42
C ASN A 173 -24.75 -15.57 -7.31
N LEU A 174 -24.78 -15.09 -6.07
CA LEU A 174 -25.30 -15.83 -4.93
C LEU A 174 -26.80 -15.67 -4.99
N LEU A 175 -27.50 -16.81 -4.93
CA LEU A 175 -28.95 -16.86 -4.99
C LEU A 175 -29.51 -16.10 -3.79
N VAL A 176 -30.01 -14.89 -4.02
CA VAL A 176 -30.63 -14.03 -3.00
C VAL A 176 -31.76 -14.76 -2.26
N GLU A 177 -32.41 -15.71 -2.90
CA GLU A 177 -33.42 -16.62 -2.33
C GLU A 177 -32.91 -17.54 -1.19
N ASN A 178 -31.59 -17.75 -1.09
CA ASN A 178 -30.96 -18.53 -0.01
C ASN A 178 -30.54 -17.68 1.19
N LEU A 179 -30.60 -16.35 1.06
CA LEU A 179 -30.34 -15.43 2.17
C LEU A 179 -31.48 -15.49 3.20
N ARG A 180 -31.15 -15.82 4.44
CA ARG A 180 -32.12 -15.94 5.55
C ARG A 180 -32.01 -14.85 6.61
N GLY A 181 -30.86 -14.19 6.73
CA GLY A 181 -30.68 -13.17 7.76
C GLY A 181 -29.60 -12.16 7.44
N LYS A 182 -29.72 -10.98 8.05
CA LYS A 182 -28.76 -9.88 7.98
C LYS A 182 -28.36 -9.47 9.40
N GLY A 183 -27.09 -9.56 9.72
CA GLY A 183 -26.48 -9.12 10.98
C GLY A 183 -25.71 -7.83 10.79
N TYR A 184 -25.89 -6.83 11.65
CA TYR A 184 -25.02 -5.64 11.69
C TYR A 184 -24.37 -5.57 13.05
N TYR A 185 -23.03 -5.48 13.08
CA TYR A 185 -22.25 -5.32 14.30
C TYR A 185 -21.75 -3.88 14.36
N GLY A 186 -22.15 -3.13 15.39
CA GLY A 186 -21.84 -1.70 15.53
C GLY A 186 -23.07 -0.86 15.87
N VAL A 187 -23.29 -0.63 17.17
CA VAL A 187 -24.55 -0.10 17.73
C VAL A 187 -24.72 1.44 17.58
N SER A 188 -23.83 2.19 16.94
CA SER A 188 -23.88 3.67 16.98
C SER A 188 -24.13 4.43 15.68
N ASN A 189 -24.08 3.84 14.48
CA ASN A 189 -24.19 4.62 13.23
C ASN A 189 -25.41 4.33 12.34
N MET A 190 -26.47 3.76 12.93
CA MET A 190 -27.82 3.73 12.31
C MET A 190 -28.53 5.11 12.29
N SER A 191 -27.82 6.21 12.56
CA SER A 191 -28.32 7.58 12.45
C SER A 191 -27.45 8.40 11.50
N GLY A 192 -27.76 8.36 10.19
CA GLY A 192 -27.05 9.13 9.17
C GLY A 192 -27.33 8.70 7.73
N GLU A 193 -26.44 9.06 6.79
CA GLU A 193 -26.57 8.73 5.35
C GLU A 193 -26.74 7.22 5.06
N TRP A 194 -26.34 6.36 6.00
CA TRP A 194 -26.39 4.91 5.91
C TRP A 194 -27.77 4.28 6.13
N ASN A 195 -28.79 5.06 6.50
CA ASN A 195 -30.20 4.67 6.31
C ASN A 195 -30.46 4.23 4.85
N ARG A 196 -29.70 4.79 3.89
CA ARG A 196 -29.77 4.37 2.48
C ARG A 196 -29.26 2.96 2.25
N LEU A 197 -28.17 2.52 2.89
CA LEU A 197 -27.63 1.18 2.68
C LEU A 197 -28.58 0.12 3.25
N GLN A 198 -29.10 0.33 4.45
CA GLN A 198 -30.16 -0.52 5.01
C GLN A 198 -31.38 -0.57 4.08
N SER A 199 -31.81 0.58 3.55
CA SER A 199 -32.93 0.66 2.59
C SER A 199 -32.63 -0.06 1.27
N LEU A 200 -31.39 0.01 0.77
CA LEU A 200 -30.95 -0.63 -0.48
C LEU A 200 -31.06 -2.15 -0.33
N PHE A 201 -30.51 -2.68 0.76
CA PHE A 201 -30.58 -4.10 1.07
C PHE A 201 -32.01 -4.57 1.37
N LEU A 202 -32.84 -3.75 2.03
CA LEU A 202 -34.25 -4.09 2.30
C LEU A 202 -35.06 -4.19 0.99
N ASN A 203 -34.81 -3.31 0.03
CA ASN A 203 -35.45 -3.36 -1.28
C ASN A 203 -35.02 -4.58 -2.10
N ASP A 204 -33.74 -4.95 -2.04
CA ASP A 204 -33.18 -6.04 -2.85
C ASP A 204 -33.44 -7.45 -2.27
N CYS A 205 -33.71 -7.58 -0.95
CA CYS A 205 -33.96 -8.88 -0.31
C CYS A 205 -35.08 -8.81 0.76
N PRO A 206 -36.37 -8.93 0.36
CA PRO A 206 -37.51 -8.76 1.26
C PRO A 206 -37.73 -9.92 2.26
N TYR A 207 -37.08 -11.08 2.04
CA TYR A 207 -37.28 -12.29 2.85
C TYR A 207 -36.23 -12.51 3.96
N ALA A 208 -35.24 -11.61 4.08
CA ALA A 208 -34.15 -11.76 5.05
C ALA A 208 -34.50 -11.08 6.38
N TYR A 209 -34.41 -11.80 7.50
CA TYR A 209 -34.67 -11.24 8.82
C TYR A 209 -33.48 -10.40 9.32
N LEU A 210 -33.75 -9.21 9.84
CA LEU A 210 -32.74 -8.34 10.43
C LEU A 210 -32.47 -8.79 11.87
N ILE A 211 -31.20 -9.03 12.19
CA ILE A 211 -30.70 -9.31 13.53
C ILE A 211 -29.67 -8.22 13.84
N THR A 212 -29.89 -7.45 14.90
CA THR A 212 -28.88 -6.51 15.40
C THR A 212 -27.99 -7.27 16.39
N LEU A 213 -26.67 -7.28 16.17
CA LEU A 213 -25.69 -8.00 16.99
C LEU A 213 -24.83 -7.02 17.78
#